data_AF-X0K8G4-F1
#
_entry.id   AF-X0K8G4-F1
#
_cell.length_a   1.000
_cell.length_b   1.000
_cell.length_c   1.000
_cell.angle_alpha   90.00
_cell.angle_beta   90.00
_cell.angle_gamma   90.00
#
_symmetry.space_group_name_H-M   'P 1'
#
loop_
_entity.id
_entity.type
_entity.pdbx_description
1 polymer ?
#
loop_
_entity_poly.entity_id
_entity_poly.type
_entity_poly.pdbx_seq_one_letter_code
_entity_poly.pdbx_strand_id
1 'polypeptide(L)'
;MATMQEIFKGFEERQAKLVEDGLKNPLAHGAALIEGQITPLLDAKIPILDQGFLHSDLTYDVPAVWDGKLFRFNDHLDRLERSCTKLRLKPPMSRNEIEQATINLISKSGIQDAYVQIIHCHSRLPFYPRTPADQRYAGE
;
A
#
# COMPACT_ATOMS: atom_id res chain seq x y z
N MET A 1 -11.59 5.90 30.90
CA MET A 1 -10.20 5.58 30.52
C MET A 1 -10.24 4.21 29.87
N ALA A 2 -9.76 4.05 28.64
CA ALA A 2 -9.65 2.72 28.05
C ALA A 2 -8.58 1.93 28.79
N THR A 3 -8.89 0.71 29.23
CA THR A 3 -7.95 -0.16 29.94
C THR A 3 -7.26 -1.13 28.99
N MET A 4 -6.08 -1.61 29.39
CA MET A 4 -5.33 -2.63 28.64
C MET A 4 -6.18 -3.90 28.39
N GLN A 5 -6.95 -4.33 29.39
CA GLN A 5 -7.80 -5.52 29.31
C GLN A 5 -8.92 -5.35 28.29
N GLU A 6 -9.61 -4.20 28.28
CA GLU A 6 -10.68 -3.91 27.32
C GLU A 6 -10.16 -3.84 25.88
N ILE A 7 -9.02 -3.16 25.68
CA ILE A 7 -8.41 -2.98 24.34
C ILE A 7 -8.03 -4.32 23.74
N PHE A 8 -7.32 -5.17 24.49
CA PHE A 8 -6.86 -6.46 23.96
C PHE A 8 -8.00 -7.47 23.81
N LYS A 9 -8.98 -7.47 24.72
CA LYS A 9 -10.17 -8.30 24.55
C LYS A 9 -10.88 -7.99 23.21
N GLY A 10 -11.11 -6.71 22.92
CA GLY A 10 -11.74 -6.32 21.65
C GLY A 10 -10.90 -6.69 20.42
N PHE A 11 -9.58 -6.54 20.51
CA PHE A 11 -8.66 -6.99 19.46
C PHE A 11 -8.74 -8.50 19.23
N GLU A 12 -8.67 -9.31 20.30
CA GLU A 12 -8.74 -10.77 20.23
C GLU A 12 -10.06 -11.26 19.61
N GLU A 13 -11.19 -10.65 19.97
CA GLU A 13 -12.50 -10.94 19.39
C GLU A 13 -12.53 -10.67 17.87
N ARG A 14 -11.96 -9.52 17.44
CA ARG A 14 -11.87 -9.17 16.01
C ARG A 14 -10.90 -10.09 15.25
N GLN A 15 -9.79 -10.49 15.85
CA GLN A 15 -8.85 -11.44 15.26
C GLN A 15 -9.47 -12.83 15.08
N ALA A 16 -10.18 -13.34 16.10
CA ALA A 16 -10.87 -14.62 16.00
C ALA A 16 -11.89 -14.63 14.84
N LYS A 17 -12.66 -13.55 14.70
CA LYS A 17 -13.59 -13.37 13.58
C LYS A 17 -12.87 -13.30 12.22
N LEU A 18 -11.76 -12.57 12.14
CA LEU A 18 -10.97 -12.46 10.90
C LEU A 18 -10.44 -13.84 10.45
N VAL A 19 -10.00 -14.67 11.40
CA VAL A 19 -9.54 -16.04 11.13
C VAL A 19 -10.69 -16.91 10.59
N GLU A 20 -11.88 -16.80 11.17
CA GLU A 20 -13.07 -17.51 10.69
C GLU A 20 -13.47 -17.06 9.27
N ASP A 21 -13.49 -15.75 9.03
CA ASP A 21 -13.81 -15.15 7.74
C ASP A 21 -12.72 -15.43 6.68
N GLY A 22 -11.48 -15.63 7.10
CA GLY A 22 -10.33 -15.89 6.22
C GLY A 22 -10.37 -17.21 5.47
N LEU A 23 -11.22 -18.15 5.89
CA LEU A 23 -11.53 -19.36 5.11
C LEU A 23 -12.34 -19.04 3.84
N LYS A 24 -13.07 -17.92 3.82
CA LYS A 24 -13.97 -17.52 2.73
C LYS A 24 -13.40 -16.36 1.90
N ASN A 25 -12.59 -15.50 2.53
CA ASN A 25 -12.01 -14.33 1.88
C ASN A 25 -10.49 -14.48 1.72
N PRO A 26 -9.96 -14.63 0.49
CA PRO A 26 -8.52 -14.74 0.26
C PRO A 26 -7.74 -13.48 0.67
N LEU A 27 -8.41 -12.33 0.79
CA LEU A 27 -7.81 -11.05 1.18
C LEU A 27 -7.67 -10.89 2.71
N ALA A 28 -8.26 -11.78 3.51
CA ALA A 28 -8.25 -11.67 4.97
C ALA A 28 -6.84 -11.81 5.58
N HIS A 29 -5.94 -12.51 4.89
CA HIS A 29 -4.54 -12.66 5.28
C HIS A 29 -3.66 -11.47 4.85
N GLY A 30 -4.27 -10.47 4.21
CA GLY A 30 -3.61 -9.30 3.65
C GLY A 30 -4.00 -9.08 2.20
N ALA A 31 -4.04 -7.82 1.79
CA ALA A 31 -4.35 -7.41 0.44
C ALA A 31 -3.37 -6.33 -0.02
N ALA A 32 -3.05 -6.33 -1.31
CA ALA A 32 -2.23 -5.30 -1.96
C ALA A 32 -2.98 -4.68 -3.13
N LEU A 33 -2.84 -3.37 -3.31
CA LEU A 33 -3.27 -2.65 -4.51
C LEU A 33 -2.05 -2.35 -5.37
N ILE A 34 -1.93 -2.99 -6.53
CA ILE A 34 -0.82 -2.81 -7.46
C ILE A 34 -1.39 -2.57 -8.85
N GLU A 35 -0.91 -1.54 -9.54
CA GLU A 35 -1.36 -1.17 -10.91
C GLU A 35 -2.90 -1.08 -11.02
N GLY A 36 -3.57 -0.62 -9.96
CA GLY A 36 -5.03 -0.47 -9.90
C GLY A 36 -5.79 -1.76 -9.58
N GLN A 37 -5.12 -2.89 -9.39
CA GLN A 37 -5.73 -4.19 -9.09
C GLN A 37 -5.49 -4.59 -7.63
N ILE A 38 -6.56 -5.07 -6.98
CA ILE A 38 -6.49 -5.63 -5.63
C ILE A 38 -6.18 -7.12 -5.74
N THR A 39 -5.14 -7.56 -5.05
CA THR A 39 -4.67 -8.94 -5.04
C THR A 39 -4.44 -9.41 -3.60
N PRO A 40 -4.51 -10.72 -3.31
CA PRO A 40 -4.01 -11.26 -2.05
C PRO A 40 -2.55 -10.87 -1.85
N LEU A 41 -2.16 -10.52 -0.63
CA LEU A 41 -0.82 -9.99 -0.35
C LEU A 41 0.30 -10.95 -0.79
N LEU A 42 0.09 -12.27 -0.67
CA LEU A 42 1.06 -13.28 -1.07
C LEU A 42 1.21 -13.42 -2.60
N ASP A 43 0.22 -12.99 -3.37
CA ASP A 43 0.24 -13.02 -4.84
C ASP A 43 0.72 -11.70 -5.45
N ALA A 44 0.93 -10.69 -4.61
CA ALA A 44 1.32 -9.35 -5.00
C ALA A 44 2.71 -9.35 -5.67
N LYS A 45 2.81 -8.79 -6.88
CA LYS A 45 4.04 -8.74 -7.67
C LYS A 45 4.34 -7.32 -8.08
N ILE A 46 5.60 -6.93 -7.98
CA ILE A 46 6.11 -5.68 -8.54
C ILE A 46 7.12 -6.00 -9.66
N PRO A 47 7.31 -5.08 -10.61
CA PRO A 47 8.32 -5.24 -11.64
C PRO A 47 9.73 -5.27 -11.04
N ILE A 48 10.58 -6.20 -11.49
CA ILE A 48 12.00 -6.24 -11.07
C ILE A 48 12.79 -4.99 -11.48
N LEU A 49 12.34 -4.29 -12.52
CA LEU A 49 12.96 -3.06 -13.01
C LEU A 49 12.44 -1.77 -12.34
N ASP A 50 11.59 -1.91 -11.32
CA ASP A 50 11.13 -0.76 -10.52
C ASP A 50 12.32 -0.10 -9.81
N GLN A 51 12.43 1.22 -9.87
CA GLN A 51 13.56 1.94 -9.24
C GLN A 51 13.52 1.85 -7.71
N GLY A 52 12.32 1.70 -7.15
CA GLY A 52 12.13 1.39 -5.74
C GLY A 52 12.72 0.04 -5.34
N PHE A 53 12.73 -0.95 -6.25
CA PHE A 53 13.40 -2.23 -6.00
C PHE A 53 14.90 -2.16 -6.30
N LEU A 54 15.29 -1.63 -7.46
CA LEU A 54 16.69 -1.62 -7.92
C LEU A 54 17.60 -0.71 -7.08
N HIS A 55 17.11 0.44 -6.65
CA HIS A 55 17.92 1.48 -6.00
C HIS A 55 17.33 1.99 -4.68
N SER A 56 16.24 1.38 -4.20
CA SER A 56 15.48 1.91 -3.05
C SER A 56 15.06 3.37 -3.24
N ASP A 57 14.88 3.81 -4.49
CA ASP A 57 14.46 5.17 -4.83
C ASP A 57 12.95 5.33 -4.64
N LEU A 58 12.57 5.38 -3.37
CA LEU A 58 11.19 5.42 -2.90
C LEU A 58 11.06 6.16 -1.58
N THR A 59 9.83 6.50 -1.23
CA THR A 59 9.40 6.80 0.13
C THR A 59 8.17 5.99 0.47
N TYR A 60 7.91 5.80 1.75
CA TYR A 60 6.69 5.15 2.21
C TYR A 60 6.16 5.79 3.49
N ASP A 61 4.90 5.52 3.81
CA ASP A 61 4.30 5.85 5.09
C ASP A 61 3.38 4.71 5.56
N VAL A 62 3.15 4.63 6.87
CA VAL A 62 2.48 3.51 7.54
C VAL A 62 1.41 3.98 8.51
N PRO A 63 0.20 4.33 8.02
CA PRO A 63 -0.96 4.51 8.88
C PRO A 63 -1.45 3.18 9.45
N ALA A 64 -2.22 3.26 10.55
CA ALA A 64 -2.84 2.11 11.19
C ALA A 64 -4.37 2.19 11.11
N VAL A 65 -5.01 1.02 11.06
CA VAL A 65 -6.44 0.87 11.33
C VAL A 65 -6.56 0.18 12.68
N TRP A 66 -7.44 0.69 13.53
CA TRP A 66 -7.79 0.05 14.80
C TRP A 66 -9.29 0.09 14.98
N ASP A 67 -9.92 -1.06 15.29
CA ASP A 67 -11.37 -1.16 15.45
C ASP A 67 -12.14 -0.57 14.24
N GLY A 68 -11.66 -0.85 13.03
CA GLY A 68 -12.24 -0.39 11.77
C GLY A 68 -12.02 1.11 11.47
N LYS A 69 -11.23 1.82 12.28
CA LYS A 69 -11.01 3.27 12.14
C LYS A 69 -9.56 3.56 11.76
N LEU A 70 -9.40 4.34 10.70
CA LEU A 70 -8.10 4.87 10.29
C LEU A 70 -7.59 5.89 11.32
N PHE A 71 -6.41 5.65 11.89
CA PHE A 71 -5.82 6.52 12.90
C PHE A 71 -4.94 7.59 12.25
N ARG A 72 -5.31 8.86 12.45
CA ARG A 72 -4.53 10.05 11.99
C ARG A 72 -4.12 10.01 10.52
N PHE A 73 -4.94 9.41 9.66
CA PHE A 73 -4.59 9.14 8.25
C PHE A 73 -4.18 10.40 7.48
N ASN A 74 -4.85 11.53 7.70
CA ASN A 74 -4.48 12.80 7.10
C ASN A 74 -3.05 13.26 7.46
N ASP A 75 -2.60 13.04 8.70
CA ASP A 75 -1.23 13.40 9.11
C ASP A 75 -0.19 12.52 8.39
N HIS A 76 -0.52 11.25 8.15
CA HIS A 76 0.31 10.33 7.36
C HIS A 76 0.36 10.75 5.88
N LEU A 77 -0.78 11.14 5.28
CA LEU A 77 -0.80 11.65 3.91
C LEU A 77 0.01 12.96 3.77
N ASP A 78 -0.14 13.89 4.72
CA ASP A 78 0.65 15.13 4.73
C ASP A 78 2.16 14.82 4.83
N ARG A 79 2.54 13.83 5.63
CA ARG A 79 3.94 13.40 5.78
C ARG A 79 4.46 12.74 4.50
N LEU A 80 3.67 11.87 3.89
CA LEU A 80 3.99 11.22 2.63
C LEU A 80 4.19 12.23 1.50
N GLU A 81 3.29 13.21 1.36
CA GLU A 81 3.39 14.29 0.36
C GLU A 81 4.67 15.14 0.56
N ARG A 82 5.00 15.48 1.82
CA ARG A 82 6.27 16.17 2.14
C ARG A 82 7.48 15.32 1.76
N SER A 83 7.46 14.02 2.03
CA SER A 83 8.54 13.12 1.67
C SER A 83 8.70 13.00 0.15
N CYS A 84 7.59 12.85 -0.59
CA CYS A 84 7.60 12.85 -2.06
C CYS A 84 8.22 14.15 -2.60
N THR A 85 7.83 15.30 -2.04
CA THR A 85 8.36 16.61 -2.44
C THR A 85 9.89 16.68 -2.24
N LYS A 86 10.40 16.21 -1.10
CA LYS A 86 11.85 16.20 -0.81
C LYS A 86 12.64 15.32 -1.77
N LEU A 87 12.06 14.22 -2.22
CA LEU A 87 12.67 13.27 -3.18
C LEU A 87 12.34 13.60 -4.64
N ARG A 88 11.57 14.67 -4.90
CA ARG A 88 11.09 15.04 -6.24
C ARG A 88 10.25 13.94 -6.92
N LEU A 89 9.61 13.10 -6.11
CA LEU A 89 8.66 12.10 -6.56
C LEU A 89 7.32 12.75 -6.89
N LYS A 90 6.71 12.32 -8.01
CA LYS A 90 5.35 12.71 -8.39
C LYS A 90 4.42 11.49 -8.28
N PRO A 91 3.59 11.41 -7.22
CA PRO A 91 2.59 10.35 -7.09
C PRO A 91 1.66 10.29 -8.32
N PRO A 92 1.31 9.10 -8.81
CA PRO A 92 0.36 8.94 -9.90
C PRO A 92 -1.09 9.13 -9.46
N MET A 93 -1.38 9.02 -8.16
CA MET A 93 -2.69 9.21 -7.56
C MET A 93 -2.73 10.50 -6.75
N SER A 94 -3.86 11.21 -6.82
CA SER A 94 -4.18 12.30 -5.92
C SER A 94 -4.42 11.79 -4.50
N ARG A 95 -4.35 12.70 -3.53
CA ARG A 95 -4.63 12.42 -2.12
C ARG A 95 -5.98 11.70 -1.91
N ASN A 96 -7.03 12.18 -2.58
CA ASN A 96 -8.37 11.60 -2.46
C ASN A 96 -8.42 10.19 -3.07
N GLU A 97 -7.76 9.97 -4.21
CA GLU A 97 -7.67 8.63 -4.81
C GLU A 97 -6.94 7.64 -3.90
N ILE A 98 -5.85 8.07 -3.23
CA ILE A 98 -5.13 7.24 -2.25
C ILE A 98 -6.05 6.89 -1.07
N GLU A 99 -6.81 7.86 -0.56
CA GLU A 99 -7.76 7.64 0.53
C GLU A 99 -8.85 6.64 0.14
N GLN A 100 -9.52 6.84 -0.99
CA GLN A 100 -10.55 5.93 -1.48
C GLN A 100 -10.01 4.54 -1.76
N ALA A 101 -8.82 4.44 -2.37
CA ALA A 101 -8.13 3.19 -2.63
C ALA A 101 -7.83 2.43 -1.33
N THR A 102 -7.35 3.14 -0.30
CA THR A 102 -7.03 2.57 1.01
C THR A 102 -8.28 2.06 1.70
N ILE A 103 -9.36 2.85 1.74
CA ILE A 103 -10.65 2.46 2.33
C ILE A 103 -11.23 1.24 1.61
N ASN A 104 -11.21 1.23 0.27
CA ASN A 104 -11.69 0.12 -0.53
C ASN A 104 -10.89 -1.17 -0.28
N LEU A 105 -9.55 -1.06 -0.17
CA LEU A 105 -8.67 -2.19 0.13
C LEU A 105 -8.97 -2.79 1.51
N ILE A 106 -9.07 -1.95 2.55
CA ILE A 106 -9.39 -2.39 3.91
C ILE A 106 -10.78 -3.04 3.95
N SER A 107 -11.78 -2.38 3.35
CA SER A 107 -13.15 -2.88 3.33
C SER A 107 -13.27 -4.25 2.65
N LYS A 108 -12.56 -4.47 1.53
CA LYS A 108 -12.53 -5.77 0.84
C LYS A 108 -11.75 -6.85 1.61
N SER A 109 -10.72 -6.46 2.36
CA SER A 109 -9.97 -7.40 3.19
C SER A 109 -10.75 -7.88 4.42
N GLY A 110 -11.66 -7.05 4.94
CA GLY A 110 -12.38 -7.32 6.20
C GLY A 110 -11.52 -7.14 7.46
N ILE A 111 -10.26 -6.70 7.31
CA ILE A 111 -9.33 -6.51 8.42
C ILE A 111 -9.72 -5.24 9.19
N GLN A 112 -10.00 -5.38 10.48
CA GLN A 112 -10.41 -4.26 11.33
C GLN A 112 -9.26 -3.66 12.15
N ASP A 113 -8.17 -4.40 12.35
CA ASP A 113 -6.95 -3.94 12.99
C ASP A 113 -5.80 -4.21 12.01
N ALA A 114 -5.35 -3.16 11.31
CA ALA A 114 -4.51 -3.30 10.13
C ALA A 114 -3.25 -2.45 10.19
N TYR A 115 -2.15 -3.03 9.71
CA TYR A 115 -0.97 -2.32 9.26
C TYR A 115 -1.18 -1.92 7.80
N VAL A 116 -1.22 -0.63 7.51
CA VAL A 116 -1.43 -0.13 6.14
C VAL A 116 -0.15 0.55 5.69
N GLN A 117 0.42 0.12 4.56
CA GLN A 117 1.63 0.71 4.01
C GLN A 117 1.36 1.28 2.62
N ILE A 118 1.78 2.53 2.42
CA ILE A 118 1.68 3.23 1.15
C ILE A 118 3.09 3.54 0.68
N ILE A 119 3.45 3.09 -0.52
CA ILE A 119 4.79 3.23 -1.10
C ILE A 119 4.69 4.04 -2.39
N HIS A 120 5.55 5.04 -2.53
CA HIS A 120 5.77 5.78 -3.77
C HIS A 120 7.21 5.58 -4.21
N CYS A 121 7.40 5.01 -5.40
CA CYS A 121 8.71 4.86 -6.05
C CYS A 121 8.80 5.76 -7.29
N HIS A 122 10.03 6.09 -7.70
CA HIS A 122 10.23 6.68 -9.03
C HIS A 122 9.74 5.70 -10.08
N SER A 123 9.01 6.19 -11.08
CA SER A 123 8.60 5.36 -12.20
C SER A 123 9.83 4.72 -12.84
N ARG A 124 9.60 3.61 -13.54
CA ARG A 124 10.57 3.08 -14.50
C ARG A 124 11.15 4.26 -15.28
N LEU A 125 12.46 4.43 -15.25
CA LEU A 125 13.10 5.21 -16.29
C LEU A 125 12.65 4.56 -17.61
N PRO A 126 12.19 5.32 -18.63
CA PRO A 126 12.14 4.75 -19.96
C PRO A 126 13.53 4.18 -20.17
N PHE A 127 13.61 2.92 -20.60
CA PHE A 127 14.87 2.29 -20.95
C PHE A 127 15.55 3.28 -21.88
N TYR A 128 16.53 4.04 -21.38
CA TYR A 128 17.22 5.00 -22.22
C TYR A 128 18.02 4.08 -23.13
N PRO A 129 17.77 4.04 -24.46
CA PRO A 129 18.70 3.37 -25.34
C PRO A 129 20.02 4.12 -25.16
N ARG A 130 20.93 3.59 -24.34
CA ARG A 130 22.22 4.23 -24.05
C ARG A 130 23.12 4.16 -25.28
N THR A 131 22.74 3.36 -26.28
CA THR A 131 23.45 3.23 -27.54
C THR A 131 22.49 3.31 -28.74
N PRO A 132 22.97 3.75 -29.91
CA PRO A 132 22.22 3.66 -31.18
C PRO A 132 21.77 2.23 -31.53
N ALA A 133 22.39 1.19 -30.94
CA ALA A 133 22.02 -0.20 -31.19
C ALA A 133 20.70 -0.60 -30.52
N ASP A 134 20.35 0.03 -29.40
CA ASP A 134 19.20 -0.31 -28.56
C ASP A 134 17.86 0.21 -29.15
N GLN A 135 17.91 1.18 -30.08
CA GLN A 135 16.74 1.74 -30.76
C GLN A 135 16.02 0.74 -31.69
N ARG A 136 16.66 -0.40 -32.00
CA ARG A 136 16.06 -1.46 -32.83
C ARG A 136 14.94 -2.25 -32.14
N TYR A 137 14.81 -2.14 -30.81
CA TYR A 137 13.80 -2.86 -30.03
C TYR A 137 12.64 -1.97 -29.55
N ALA A 138 12.61 -0.69 -29.96
CA ALA A 138 11.60 0.29 -29.55
C ALA A 138 10.46 0.45 -30.59
N GLY A 139 10.29 -0.52 -31.48
CA GLY A 139 9.21 -0.53 -32.47
C GLY A 139 8.38 -1.80 -32.37
N GLU A 140 7.21 -1.69 -31.74
CA GLU A 140 5.92 -2.28 -32.10
C GLU A 140 4.81 -1.68 -31.21
#